data_AF-A0A091K7H7-F1
#
_entry.id   AF-A0A091K7H7-F1
#
_cell.length_a   1.000
_cell.length_b   1.000
_cell.length_c   1.000
_cell.angle_alpha   90.00
_cell.angle_beta   90.00
_cell.angle_gamma   90.00
#
_symmetry.space_group_name_H-M   'P 1'
#
loop_
_entity.id
_entity.type
_entity.pdbx_description
1 polymer ?
#
loop_
_entity_poly.entity_id
_entity_poly.type
_entity_poly.pdbx_seq_one_letter_code
_entity_poly.pdbx_strand_id
1 'polypeptide(L)'
;WEVPAMAFLIELLACPDMRTWDEQILQLFSRYLQCKSRAMHHLVLKGLINLCEKSSMGIRMQNLQQRLIELLDDADGELVGVTLAVLRKMLRAIDTPICSTIALELAERLRSLFDRDTSLVQLLSLHLFQDVMEFASKEGKKLLKEQVRQSLLPLLCLLHEE
;
A
#
# COMPACT_ATOMS: atom_id res chain seq x y z
N TRP A 1 15.21 11.89 19.97
CA TRP A 1 14.90 10.56 20.53
C TRP A 1 13.77 9.82 19.81
N GLU A 2 12.82 10.51 19.16
CA GLU A 2 11.65 9.87 18.52
C GLU A 2 12.01 8.83 17.45
N VAL A 3 12.89 9.19 16.50
CA VAL A 3 13.32 8.27 15.43
C VAL A 3 14.01 7.01 15.98
N PRO A 4 15.03 7.11 16.87
CA PRO A 4 15.60 5.93 17.52
C PRO A 4 14.59 5.09 18.31
N ALA A 5 13.65 5.73 19.03
CA ALA A 5 12.63 5.02 19.80
C ALA A 5 11.66 4.25 18.90
N MET A 6 11.23 4.85 17.79
CA MET A 6 10.38 4.18 16.80
C MET A 6 11.13 3.02 16.13
N ALA A 7 12.39 3.21 15.74
CA ALA A 7 13.21 2.15 15.17
C ALA A 7 13.32 0.95 16.13
N PHE A 8 13.59 1.20 17.41
CA PHE A 8 13.63 0.16 18.44
C PHE A 8 12.28 -0.57 18.58
N LEU A 9 11.16 0.15 18.58
CA LEU A 9 9.83 -0.44 18.61
C LEU A 9 9.58 -1.38 17.42
N ILE A 10 10.01 -1.02 16.22
CA ILE A 10 9.83 -1.84 15.01
C ILE A 10 10.64 -3.12 15.08
N GLU A 11 11.85 -3.08 15.63
CA GLU A 11 12.65 -4.29 15.83
C GLU A 11 12.00 -5.22 16.87
N LEU A 12 11.38 -4.67 17.92
CA LEU A 12 10.62 -5.45 18.90
C LEU A 12 9.35 -6.08 18.31
N LEU A 13 8.75 -5.51 17.26
CA LEU A 13 7.58 -6.10 16.61
C LEU A 13 7.86 -7.46 15.97
N ALA A 14 9.12 -7.76 15.64
CA ALA A 14 9.54 -9.07 15.16
C ALA A 14 9.52 -10.14 16.26
N CYS A 15 9.44 -9.76 17.55
CA CYS A 15 9.38 -10.70 18.66
C CYS A 15 7.97 -11.31 18.81
N PRO A 16 7.86 -12.66 18.97
CA PRO A 16 6.58 -13.35 19.07
C PRO A 16 5.68 -12.94 20.26
N ASP A 17 6.29 -12.46 21.35
CA ASP A 17 5.64 -12.19 22.63
C ASP A 17 4.92 -10.82 22.69
N MET A 18 5.05 -10.00 21.64
CA MET A 18 4.58 -8.61 21.63
C MET A 18 3.12 -8.42 21.17
N ARG A 19 2.33 -9.49 20.97
CA ARG A 19 0.98 -9.43 20.39
C ARG A 19 -0.04 -8.64 21.23
N THR A 20 0.23 -8.43 22.52
CA THR A 20 -0.68 -7.74 23.44
C THR A 20 -0.83 -6.25 23.16
N TRP A 21 0.05 -5.65 22.35
CA TRP A 21 0.12 -4.21 22.10
C TRP A 21 -0.24 -3.80 20.66
N ASP A 22 -0.69 -4.74 19.82
CA ASP A 22 -0.89 -4.51 18.39
C ASP A 22 -1.83 -3.32 18.11
N GLU A 23 -2.88 -3.14 18.92
CA GLU A 23 -3.84 -2.05 18.78
C GLU A 23 -3.25 -0.68 19.15
N GLN A 24 -2.52 -0.60 20.27
CA GLN A 24 -1.86 0.63 20.70
C GLN A 24 -0.76 1.03 19.70
N ILE A 25 -0.05 0.05 19.16
CA ILE A 25 0.97 0.26 18.14
C ILE A 25 0.33 0.75 16.84
N LEU A 26 -0.81 0.20 16.43
CA LEU A 26 -1.52 0.65 15.25
C LEU A 26 -2.02 2.10 15.38
N GLN A 27 -2.55 2.48 16.54
CA GLN A 27 -2.94 3.86 16.82
C GLN A 27 -1.73 4.81 16.79
N LEU A 28 -0.59 4.36 17.33
CA LEU A 28 0.66 5.09 17.28
C LEU A 28 1.12 5.32 15.83
N PHE A 29 1.09 4.26 15.02
CA PHE A 29 1.44 4.30 13.60
C PHE A 29 0.53 5.23 12.80
N SER A 30 -0.78 5.20 13.06
CA SER A 30 -1.75 6.14 12.46
C SER A 30 -1.33 7.60 12.67
N ARG A 31 -0.97 7.95 13.90
CA ARG A 31 -0.52 9.32 14.24
C ARG A 31 0.78 9.69 13.54
N TYR A 32 1.75 8.78 13.46
CA TYR A 32 3.04 9.08 12.83
C TYR A 32 3.02 9.03 11.30
N LEU A 33 2.06 8.34 10.67
CA LEU A 33 1.82 8.48 9.22
C LEU A 33 1.30 9.88 8.84
N GLN A 34 0.70 10.61 9.78
CA GLN A 34 0.22 11.98 9.55
C GLN A 34 1.30 13.05 9.75
N CYS A 35 2.47 12.69 10.30
CA CYS A 35 3.53 13.67 10.52
C CYS A 35 4.22 14.06 9.20
N LYS A 36 5.09 15.07 9.22
CA LYS A 36 5.84 15.52 8.03
C LYS A 36 7.18 14.78 7.84
N SER A 37 7.51 13.85 8.74
CA SER A 37 8.83 13.20 8.75
C SER A 37 8.85 11.96 7.87
N ARG A 38 9.56 12.04 6.74
CA ARG A 38 9.76 10.89 5.85
C ARG A 38 10.49 9.73 6.51
N ALA A 39 11.43 10.01 7.41
CA ALA A 39 12.08 8.97 8.21
C ALA A 39 11.07 8.21 9.08
N MET A 40 10.10 8.92 9.67
CA MET A 40 9.03 8.28 10.43
C MET A 40 8.08 7.49 9.53
N HIS A 41 7.79 7.97 8.32
CA HIS A 41 6.97 7.20 7.37
C HIS A 41 7.64 5.86 7.02
N HIS A 42 8.93 5.86 6.68
CA HIS A 42 9.66 4.60 6.40
C HIS A 42 9.59 3.62 7.56
N LEU A 43 9.87 4.11 8.77
CA LEU A 43 9.81 3.32 9.99
C LEU A 43 8.40 2.74 10.20
N VAL A 44 7.37 3.58 10.16
CA VAL A 44 5.99 3.12 10.35
C VAL A 44 5.58 2.11 9.28
N LEU A 45 5.90 2.34 8.01
CA LEU A 45 5.60 1.39 6.93
C LEU A 45 6.31 0.04 7.13
N LYS A 46 7.58 0.04 7.56
CA LYS A 46 8.29 -1.19 7.94
C LYS A 46 7.56 -1.93 9.07
N GLY A 47 7.12 -1.20 10.10
CA GLY A 47 6.31 -1.76 11.18
C GLY A 47 4.98 -2.34 10.70
N LEU A 48 4.30 -1.66 9.77
CA LEU A 48 3.04 -2.11 9.19
C LEU A 48 3.18 -3.40 8.37
N ILE A 49 4.31 -3.61 7.69
CA ILE A 49 4.60 -4.90 7.02
C ILE A 49 4.64 -6.03 8.05
N ASN A 50 5.35 -5.86 9.16
CA ASN A 50 5.44 -6.85 10.23
C ASN A 50 4.07 -7.13 10.86
N LEU A 51 3.23 -6.11 11.01
CA LEU A 51 1.86 -6.28 11.52
C LEU A 51 0.96 -7.03 10.52
N CYS A 52 1.08 -6.77 9.22
CA CYS A 52 0.30 -7.48 8.20
C CYS A 52 0.59 -8.99 8.16
N GLU A 53 1.78 -9.42 8.59
CA GLU A 53 2.15 -10.84 8.67
C GLU A 53 1.50 -11.55 9.86
N LYS A 54 0.99 -10.81 10.84
CA LYS A 54 0.24 -11.34 11.97
C LYS A 54 -1.24 -11.42 11.60
N SER A 55 -1.74 -12.66 11.45
CA SER A 55 -3.13 -12.95 11.05
C SER A 55 -4.14 -12.15 11.89
N SER A 56 -4.95 -11.30 11.25
CA SER A 56 -6.03 -10.41 11.76
C SER A 56 -5.80 -8.89 11.65
N MET A 57 -4.62 -8.41 11.25
CA MET A 57 -4.35 -6.96 11.20
C MET A 57 -4.89 -6.25 9.95
N GLY A 58 -5.07 -6.93 8.82
CA GLY A 58 -5.51 -6.32 7.56
C GLY A 58 -6.82 -5.54 7.65
N ILE A 59 -7.83 -6.12 8.33
CA ILE A 59 -9.13 -5.48 8.56
C ILE A 59 -8.99 -4.25 9.47
N ARG A 60 -8.14 -4.34 10.50
CA ARG A 60 -7.95 -3.25 11.47
C ARG A 60 -7.22 -2.04 10.88
N MET A 61 -6.48 -2.25 9.80
CA MET A 61 -5.71 -1.22 9.11
C MET A 61 -6.53 -0.40 8.11
N GLN A 62 -7.83 -0.67 7.91
CA GLN A 62 -8.66 0.07 6.95
C GLN A 62 -8.64 1.59 7.18
N ASN A 63 -8.56 2.04 8.44
CA ASN A 63 -8.45 3.47 8.78
C ASN A 63 -7.17 4.14 8.25
N LEU A 64 -6.14 3.36 7.90
CA LEU A 64 -4.89 3.85 7.32
C LEU A 64 -4.93 3.91 5.80
N GLN A 65 -5.93 3.29 5.16
CA GLN A 65 -5.95 3.09 3.72
C GLN A 65 -5.82 4.40 2.94
N GLN A 66 -6.62 5.41 3.27
CA GLN A 66 -6.56 6.69 2.56
C GLN A 66 -5.17 7.34 2.67
N ARG A 67 -4.59 7.30 3.87
CA ARG A 67 -3.27 7.89 4.10
C ARG A 67 -2.18 7.13 3.34
N LEU A 68 -2.29 5.81 3.23
CA LEU A 68 -1.38 5.00 2.43
C LEU A 68 -1.56 5.26 0.93
N ILE A 69 -2.78 5.47 0.45
CA ILE A 69 -3.05 5.86 -0.94
C ILE A 69 -2.37 7.20 -1.27
N GLU A 70 -2.45 8.18 -0.37
CA GLU A 70 -1.75 9.48 -0.51
C GLU A 70 -0.22 9.34 -0.57
N LEU A 71 0.36 8.36 0.13
CA LEU A 71 1.81 8.15 0.12
C LEU A 71 2.33 7.58 -1.21
N LEU A 72 1.47 7.11 -2.11
CA LEU A 72 1.84 6.72 -3.47
C LEU A 72 2.30 7.92 -4.31
N ASP A 73 1.90 9.14 -3.93
CA ASP A 73 2.27 10.38 -4.61
C ASP A 73 3.63 10.93 -4.14
N ASP A 74 4.35 10.26 -3.21
CA ASP A 74 5.67 10.72 -2.76
C ASP A 74 6.72 10.59 -3.89
N ALA A 75 7.69 11.52 -3.86
CA ALA A 75 8.83 11.53 -4.77
C ALA A 75 9.85 10.43 -4.43
N ASP A 76 9.85 9.95 -3.18
CA ASP A 76 10.73 8.87 -2.73
C ASP A 76 10.23 7.50 -3.23
N GLY A 77 10.92 6.94 -4.22
CA GLY A 77 10.58 5.64 -4.80
C GLY A 77 10.68 4.47 -3.82
N GLU A 78 11.58 4.52 -2.83
CA GLU A 78 11.67 3.49 -1.80
C GLU A 78 10.42 3.53 -0.93
N LEU A 79 10.03 4.72 -0.48
CA LEU A 79 8.81 4.92 0.31
C LEU A 79 7.56 4.44 -0.45
N VAL A 80 7.45 4.79 -1.73
CA VAL A 80 6.35 4.33 -2.60
C VAL A 80 6.36 2.81 -2.70
N GLY A 81 7.52 2.18 -2.92
CA GLY A 81 7.67 0.73 -2.99
C GLY A 81 7.18 0.01 -1.73
N VAL A 82 7.58 0.50 -0.55
CA VAL A 82 7.13 -0.06 0.73
C VAL A 82 5.62 0.16 0.93
N THR A 83 5.10 1.33 0.55
CA THR A 83 3.67 1.67 0.62
C THR A 83 2.84 0.71 -0.25
N LEU A 84 3.27 0.46 -1.49
CA LEU A 84 2.65 -0.52 -2.39
C LEU A 84 2.59 -1.91 -1.75
N ALA A 85 3.68 -2.36 -1.12
CA ALA A 85 3.74 -3.65 -0.45
C ALA A 85 2.75 -3.75 0.73
N VAL A 86 2.63 -2.68 1.54
CA VAL A 86 1.67 -2.60 2.65
C VAL A 86 0.23 -2.65 2.14
N LEU A 87 -0.12 -1.80 1.16
CA LEU A 87 -1.47 -1.77 0.57
C LEU A 87 -1.86 -3.13 -0.02
N ARG A 88 -0.92 -3.81 -0.69
CA ARG A 88 -1.13 -5.15 -1.24
C ARG A 88 -1.42 -6.19 -0.16
N LYS A 89 -0.61 -6.20 0.91
CA LYS A 89 -0.83 -7.10 2.05
C LYS A 89 -2.17 -6.83 2.73
N MET A 90 -2.53 -5.56 2.93
CA MET A 90 -3.82 -5.18 3.48
C MET A 90 -4.97 -5.66 2.61
N LEU A 91 -4.92 -5.42 1.30
CA LEU A 91 -5.97 -5.80 0.37
C LEU A 91 -6.23 -7.31 0.38
N ARG A 92 -5.16 -8.11 0.40
CA ARG A 92 -5.24 -9.58 0.46
C ARG A 92 -5.70 -10.15 1.80
N ALA A 93 -5.66 -9.33 2.85
CA ALA A 93 -6.06 -9.72 4.20
C ALA A 93 -7.50 -9.32 4.56
N ILE A 94 -8.21 -8.64 3.65
CA ILE A 94 -9.60 -8.23 3.85
C ILE A 94 -10.51 -9.23 3.11
N ASP A 95 -11.45 -9.83 3.85
CA ASP A 95 -12.41 -10.80 3.29
C ASP A 95 -13.57 -10.14 2.52
N THR A 96 -13.68 -8.81 2.59
CA THR A 96 -14.72 -8.03 1.93
C THR A 96 -14.19 -7.34 0.68
N PRO A 97 -14.94 -7.33 -0.44
CA PRO A 97 -14.54 -6.59 -1.63
C PRO A 97 -14.33 -5.10 -1.35
N ILE A 98 -13.34 -4.49 -2.00
CA ILE A 98 -13.16 -3.03 -1.94
C ILE A 98 -14.31 -2.33 -2.68
N CYS A 99 -14.77 -1.21 -2.12
CA CYS A 99 -15.81 -0.42 -2.74
C CYS A 99 -15.30 0.21 -4.06
N SER A 100 -16.24 0.51 -4.96
CA SER A 100 -15.92 1.01 -6.31
C SER A 100 -15.12 2.30 -6.29
N THR A 101 -15.38 3.22 -5.35
CA THR A 101 -14.68 4.51 -5.23
C THR A 101 -13.20 4.31 -4.94
N ILE A 102 -12.88 3.50 -3.94
CA ILE A 102 -11.50 3.20 -3.54
C ILE A 102 -10.77 2.39 -4.61
N ALA A 103 -11.46 1.45 -5.26
CA ALA A 103 -10.88 0.67 -6.35
C ALA A 103 -10.46 1.55 -7.53
N LEU A 104 -11.31 2.52 -7.89
CA LEU A 104 -11.02 3.49 -8.96
C LEU A 104 -9.87 4.41 -8.58
N GLU A 105 -9.89 4.95 -7.38
CA GLU A 105 -8.84 5.84 -6.88
C GLU A 105 -7.47 5.15 -6.87
N LEU A 106 -7.41 3.90 -6.41
CA LEU A 106 -6.20 3.08 -6.47
C LEU A 106 -5.77 2.85 -7.92
N ALA A 107 -6.68 2.48 -8.81
CA ALA A 107 -6.35 2.22 -10.22
C ALA A 107 -5.75 3.45 -10.91
N GLU A 108 -6.30 4.65 -10.66
CA GLU A 108 -5.81 5.90 -11.23
C GLU A 108 -4.41 6.25 -10.74
N ARG A 109 -4.15 6.14 -9.42
CA ARG A 109 -2.82 6.39 -8.86
C ARG A 109 -1.81 5.34 -9.28
N LEU A 110 -2.18 4.07 -9.36
CA LEU A 110 -1.26 3.01 -9.77
C LEU A 110 -0.85 3.19 -11.23
N ARG A 111 -1.77 3.63 -12.09
CA ARG A 111 -1.45 3.91 -13.49
C ARG A 111 -0.34 4.95 -13.64
N SER A 112 -0.31 6.01 -12.83
CA SER A 112 0.76 7.01 -12.90
C SER A 112 2.13 6.48 -12.45
N LEU A 113 2.17 5.33 -11.78
CA LEU A 113 3.40 4.66 -11.38
C LEU A 113 3.94 3.70 -12.45
N PHE A 114 3.19 3.43 -13.52
CA PHE A 114 3.60 2.50 -14.57
C PHE A 114 4.74 3.06 -15.43
N ASP A 115 4.90 4.38 -15.49
CA ASP A 115 5.92 5.05 -16.28
C ASP A 115 7.11 5.57 -15.44
N ARG A 116 7.20 5.19 -14.15
CA ARG A 116 8.34 5.62 -13.29
C ARG A 116 9.63 4.88 -13.66
N ASP A 117 10.76 5.59 -13.60
CA ASP A 117 12.11 5.12 -13.93
C ASP A 117 12.60 3.89 -13.11
N THR A 118 11.91 3.50 -12.04
CA THR A 118 12.33 2.38 -11.19
C THR A 118 11.51 1.12 -11.49
N SER A 119 12.19 0.10 -12.02
CA SER A 119 11.58 -1.18 -12.39
C SER A 119 10.85 -1.86 -11.21
N LEU A 120 11.32 -1.68 -9.98
CA LEU A 120 10.68 -2.24 -8.80
C LEU A 120 9.33 -1.59 -8.48
N VAL A 121 9.24 -0.25 -8.49
CA VAL A 121 7.98 0.47 -8.21
C VAL A 121 6.96 0.17 -9.29
N GLN A 122 7.40 0.17 -10.55
CA GLN A 122 6.58 -0.21 -11.69
C GLN A 122 6.01 -1.63 -11.49
N LEU A 123 6.87 -2.62 -11.22
CA LEU A 123 6.44 -4.01 -11.01
C LEU A 123 5.48 -4.16 -9.82
N LEU A 124 5.76 -3.52 -8.69
CA LEU A 124 4.90 -3.56 -7.51
C LEU A 124 3.54 -2.90 -7.76
N SER A 125 3.52 -1.81 -8.52
CA SER A 125 2.27 -1.12 -8.88
C SER A 125 1.39 -1.97 -9.80
N LEU A 126 1.97 -2.68 -10.77
CA LEU A 126 1.26 -3.64 -11.61
C LEU A 126 0.67 -4.79 -10.80
N HIS A 127 1.44 -5.35 -9.87
CA HIS A 127 0.95 -6.40 -8.97
C HIS A 127 -0.22 -5.93 -8.09
N LEU A 128 -0.15 -4.72 -7.54
CA LEU A 128 -1.24 -4.16 -6.75
C LEU A 128 -2.46 -3.84 -7.63
N PHE A 129 -2.25 -3.37 -8.86
CA PHE A 129 -3.33 -3.10 -9.80
C PHE A 129 -4.12 -4.37 -10.15
N GLN A 130 -3.41 -5.49 -10.36
CA GLN A 130 -4.03 -6.81 -10.52
C GLN A 130 -4.88 -7.18 -9.29
N ASP A 131 -4.34 -7.02 -8.08
CA ASP A 131 -5.08 -7.33 -6.86
C ASP A 131 -6.33 -6.41 -6.74
N VAL A 132 -6.23 -5.13 -7.09
CA VAL A 132 -7.39 -4.20 -7.11
C VAL A 132 -8.48 -4.70 -8.06
N MET A 133 -8.13 -5.23 -9.23
CA MET A 133 -9.10 -5.83 -10.15
C MET A 133 -9.73 -7.10 -9.59
N GLU A 134 -8.96 -7.92 -8.89
CA GLU A 134 -9.41 -9.17 -8.30
C GLU A 134 -10.39 -8.92 -7.14
N PHE A 135 -10.03 -8.02 -6.22
CA PHE A 135 -10.76 -7.77 -4.98
C PHE A 135 -11.81 -6.65 -5.08
N ALA A 136 -11.95 -5.98 -6.23
CA ALA A 136 -13.02 -4.99 -6.42
C ALA A 136 -14.42 -5.60 -6.35
N SER A 137 -15.37 -4.82 -5.81
CA SER A 137 -16.81 -5.10 -5.93
C SER A 137 -17.24 -5.30 -7.39
N LYS A 138 -18.37 -5.96 -7.64
CA LYS A 138 -18.89 -6.18 -9.01
C LYS A 138 -19.02 -4.89 -9.81
N GLU A 139 -19.52 -3.83 -9.19
CA GLU A 139 -19.60 -2.51 -9.81
C GLU A 139 -18.21 -1.91 -10.06
N GLY A 140 -17.30 -2.02 -9.08
CA GLY A 140 -15.91 -1.62 -9.25
C GLY A 140 -15.24 -2.31 -10.44
N LYS A 141 -15.39 -3.64 -10.59
CA LYS A 141 -14.83 -4.39 -11.72
C LYS A 141 -15.35 -3.90 -13.06
N LYS A 142 -16.62 -3.49 -13.14
CA LYS A 142 -17.19 -2.92 -14.37
C LYS A 142 -16.53 -1.60 -14.74
N LEU A 143 -16.31 -0.73 -13.76
CA LEU A 143 -15.67 0.58 -13.95
C LEU A 143 -14.16 0.44 -14.24
N LEU A 144 -13.49 -0.52 -13.60
CA LEU A 144 -12.07 -0.80 -13.81
C LEU A 144 -11.75 -1.27 -15.22
N LYS A 145 -12.71 -1.85 -15.98
CA LYS A 145 -12.46 -2.26 -17.38
C LYS A 145 -11.93 -1.11 -18.23
N GLU A 146 -12.44 0.11 -18.01
CA GLU A 146 -12.00 1.27 -18.77
C GLU A 146 -10.61 1.72 -18.33
N GLN A 147 -10.35 1.74 -17.02
CA GLN A 147 -9.02 2.03 -16.47
C GLN A 147 -7.96 1.04 -17.00
N VAL A 148 -8.28 -0.25 -17.04
CA VAL A 148 -7.41 -1.31 -17.59
C VAL A 148 -7.06 -1.03 -19.04
N ARG A 149 -8.04 -0.66 -19.88
CA ARG A 149 -7.78 -0.34 -21.29
C ARG A 149 -6.83 0.85 -21.41
N GLN A 150 -7.07 1.90 -20.63
CA GLN A 150 -6.24 3.10 -20.65
C GLN A 150 -4.82 2.83 -20.14
N SER A 151 -4.66 1.90 -19.20
CA SER A 151 -3.34 1.53 -18.67
C SER A 151 -2.57 0.53 -19.52
N LEU A 152 -3.24 -0.44 -20.15
CA LEU A 152 -2.60 -1.48 -20.95
C LEU A 152 -2.18 -0.99 -22.34
N LEU A 153 -2.93 -0.05 -22.93
CA LEU A 153 -2.64 0.42 -24.28
C LEU A 153 -1.21 0.99 -24.42
N PRO A 154 -0.74 1.91 -23.53
CA PRO A 154 0.63 2.41 -23.59
C PRO A 154 1.67 1.31 -23.38
N LEU A 155 1.47 0.41 -22.41
CA LEU A 155 2.39 -0.69 -22.12
C LEU A 155 2.54 -1.66 -23.30
N LEU A 156 1.44 -1.96 -23.99
CA LEU A 156 1.44 -2.80 -25.19
C LEU A 156 2.10 -2.11 -26.39
N CYS A 157 1.94 -0.79 -26.52
CA CYS A 157 2.64 -0.01 -27.54
C CYS A 157 4.16 -0.02 -27.31
N LEU A 158 4.62 0.11 -26.06
CA LEU A 158 6.04 0.01 -25.73
C LEU A 158 6.65 -1.34 -26.15
N LEU A 159 5.93 -2.44 -25.95
CA LEU A 159 6.35 -3.78 -26.38
C LEU A 159 6.36 -3.97 -27.91
N HIS A 160 5.76 -3.06 -28.68
CA HIS A 160 5.71 -3.13 -30.14
C HIS A 160 6.76 -2.23 -30.81
N GLU A 161 7.35 -1.29 -30.06
CA GLU A 161 8.46 -0.45 -30.52
C GLU A 161 9.85 -1.01 -30.16
N GLU A 162 9.92 -2.07 -29.34
CA GLU A 162 11.10 -2.95 -29.15
C GLU A 162 11.19 -4.04 -30.23
#